data_AF-A0A517ZIW2-F1
#
_entry.id   AF-A0A517ZIW2-F1
#
_cell.length_a   1.000
_cell.length_b   1.000
_cell.length_c   1.000
_cell.angle_alpha   90.00
_cell.angle_beta   90.00
_cell.angle_gamma   90.00
#
_symmetry.space_group_name_H-M   'P 1'
#
loop_
_entity.id
_entity.type
_entity.pdbx_description
1 polymer ?
#
loop_
_entity_poly.entity_id
_entity_poly.type
_entity_poly.pdbx_seq_one_letter_code
_entity_poly.pdbx_strand_id
1 'polypeptide(L)' 'MLVRQPLIGESREELLSGLRSFPVGNFVIYYRPLSAGRYAVEIVRVLHGARDIHEFF' A
#
# COMPACT_ATOMS: atom_id res chain seq x y z
N MET A 1 11.00 3.82 4.74
CA MET A 1 11.01 2.35 4.57
C MET A 1 10.50 1.94 3.19
N LEU A 2 9.24 2.24 2.84
CA LEU A 2 8.63 1.82 1.57
C LEU A 2 9.40 2.23 0.29
N VAL A 3 9.92 3.45 0.23
CA VAL A 3 10.76 3.87 -0.90
C VAL A 3 12.02 3.00 -1.06
N ARG A 4 12.67 2.63 0.04
CA ARG A 4 13.92 1.86 0.04
C ARG A 4 13.70 0.36 -0.24
N GLN A 5 12.56 -0.17 0.21
CA GLN A 5 12.17 -1.57 0.02
C GLN A 5 10.71 -1.62 -0.46
N PRO A 6 10.43 -1.27 -1.72
CA PRO A 6 9.06 -1.11 -2.21
C PRO A 6 8.28 -2.42 -2.33
N LEU A 7 8.95 -3.57 -2.16
CA LEU A 7 8.30 -4.89 -2.18
C LEU A 7 8.02 -5.44 -0.77
N ILE A 8 8.30 -4.68 0.30
CA ILE A 8 8.12 -5.12 1.69
C ILE A 8 6.65 -5.24 2.14
N GLY A 9 5.74 -4.62 1.39
CA GLY A 9 4.30 -4.77 1.60
C GLY A 9 3.75 -6.05 0.99
N GLU A 10 2.67 -6.54 1.59
CA GLU A 10 1.90 -7.68 1.08
C GLU A 10 1.25 -7.31 -0.26
N SER A 11 1.29 -8.24 -1.22
CA SER A 11 0.66 -8.06 -2.52
C SER A 11 -0.85 -8.03 -2.37
N ARG A 12 -1.51 -7.09 -3.05
CA ARG A 12 -2.97 -6.92 -3.07
C ARG A 12 -3.50 -6.98 -4.51
N GLU A 13 -2.93 -7.89 -5.31
CA GLU A 13 -3.29 -8.08 -6.73
C GLU A 13 -4.76 -8.49 -6.89
N GLU A 14 -5.38 -9.05 -5.84
CA GLU A 14 -6.80 -9.36 -5.77
C GLU A 14 -7.70 -8.11 -5.78
N LEU A 15 -7.16 -6.93 -5.48
CA LEU A 15 -7.90 -5.66 -5.44
C LEU A 15 -7.58 -4.77 -6.64
N LEU A 16 -6.29 -4.63 -6.97
CA LEU A 16 -5.80 -3.82 -8.08
C LEU A 16 -4.40 -4.26 -8.47
N SER A 17 -4.10 -4.26 -9.77
CA SER A 17 -2.80 -4.68 -10.26
C SER A 17 -1.63 -3.84 -9.71
N GLY A 18 -0.59 -4.52 -9.21
CA GLY A 18 0.59 -3.91 -8.63
C GLY A 18 0.38 -3.25 -7.26
N LEU A 19 -0.82 -3.37 -6.67
CA LEU A 19 -1.14 -2.81 -5.37
C LEU A 19 -0.48 -3.61 -4.24
N ARG A 20 -0.01 -2.90 -3.23
CA ARG A 20 0.55 -3.48 -2.01
C ARG A 20 -0.01 -2.81 -0.77
N SER A 21 -0.08 -3.53 0.34
CA SER A 21 -0.46 -2.99 1.64
C SER A 21 0.68 -3.10 2.65
N PHE A 22 0.82 -2.10 3.52
CA PHE A 22 1.79 -2.14 4.62
C PHE A 22 1.18 -1.54 5.91
N PRO A 23 1.14 -2.29 7.02
CA PRO A 23 0.63 -1.80 8.28
C PRO A 23 1.63 -0.85 8.96
N VAL A 24 1.13 0.26 9.51
CA VAL A 24 1.90 1.23 10.31
C VAL A 24 1.05 1.65 11.51
N GLY A 25 1.32 1.06 12.67
CA GLY A 25 0.51 1.25 13.87
C GLY A 25 -0.96 0.90 13.60
N ASN A 26 -1.87 1.83 13.87
CA ASN A 26 -3.30 1.67 13.63
C ASN A 26 -3.74 1.98 12.19
N PHE A 27 -2.81 2.03 11.23
CA PHE A 27 -3.12 2.34 9.84
C PHE A 27 -2.62 1.26 8.87
N VAL A 28 -3.27 1.16 7.73
CA VAL A 28 -2.81 0.41 6.57
C VAL A 28 -2.59 1.37 5.41
N ILE A 29 -1.37 1.36 4.86
CA ILE A 29 -0.99 2.13 3.69
C ILE A 29 -1.12 1.23 2.46
N TYR A 30 -1.96 1.63 1.50
CA TYR A 30 -2.04 1.02 0.19
C TYR A 30 -1.21 1.83 -0.80
N TYR A 31 -0.30 1.16 -1.52
CA TYR A 31 0.67 1.83 -2.40
C TYR A 31 1.06 0.98 -3.61
N ARG A 32 1.66 1.61 -4.62
CA ARG A 32 2.26 0.94 -5.78
C ARG A 32 3.74 1.32 -5.93
N PRO A 33 4.65 0.36 -6.15
CA PRO A 33 6.02 0.66 -6.59
C PRO A 33 6.03 1.32 -7.97
N LEU A 34 6.85 2.36 -8.17
CA LEU A 34 7.06 2.97 -9.47
C LEU A 34 8.39 2.47 -10.07
N SER A 35 8.33 1.87 -11.26
CA SER A 35 9.47 1.21 -11.91
C SER A 35 10.45 2.16 -12.62
N ALA A 36 10.25 3.48 -12.56
CA ALA A 36 10.98 4.43 -13.41
C ALA A 36 12.08 5.18 -12.65
N GLY A 37 13.28 4.57 -12.56
CA GLY A 37 14.57 5.26 -12.36
C GLY A 37 14.82 5.98 -11.03
N ARG A 38 13.80 6.17 -10.20
CA ARG A 38 13.90 6.71 -8.83
C ARG A 38 13.12 5.80 -7.90
N TYR A 39 13.72 5.48 -6.75
CA TYR A 39 13.03 4.82 -5.66
C TYR A 39 11.82 5.67 -5.26
N ALA A 40 10.64 5.28 -5.73
CA ALA A 40 9.41 6.01 -5.51
C ALA A 40 8.26 5.03 -5.34
N VAL A 41 7.32 5.42 -4.50
CA VAL A 41 6.05 4.72 -4.30
C VAL A 41 4.94 5.73 -4.45
N GLU A 42 3.87 5.33 -5.13
CA GLU A 42 2.62 6.07 -5.16
C GLU A 42 1.76 5.59 -4.01
N ILE A 43 1.31 6.51 -3.16
CA ILE A 43 0.35 6.19 -2.10
C ILE A 43 -1.05 6.28 -2.70
N VAL A 44 -1.74 5.15 -2.74
CA VAL A 44 -3.10 5.03 -3.25
C VAL A 44 -4.12 5.41 -2.16
N ARG A 45 -3.91 4.93 -0.93
CA ARG A 45 -4.82 5.19 0.20
C ARG A 45 -4.10 5.00 1.54
N VAL A 46 -4.58 5.67 2.58
CA VAL A 46 -4.22 5.40 3.97
C VAL A 46 -5.52 5.20 4.75
N LEU A 47 -5.67 4.03 5.37
CA LEU A 47 -6.87 3.66 6.14
C LEU A 47 -6.52 3.44 7.59
N HIS A 48 -7.38 3.90 8.50
CA HIS A 48 -7.26 3.60 9.93
C HIS A 48 -7.94 2.26 10.21
N GLY A 49 -7.29 1.35 10.95
CA GLY A 49 -7.78 -0.01 11.22
C GLY A 49 -9.08 -0.08 12.02
N ALA A 50 -9.46 1.01 12.71
CA ALA A 50 -10.77 1.15 13.35
C ALA A 50 -11.88 1.72 12.43
N ARG A 51 -11.53 2.13 11.20
CA ARG A 51 -12.50 2.49 10.16
C ARG A 51 -12.58 1.30 9.21
N ASP A 52 -13.53 0.46 9.52
CA ASP A 52 -13.87 -0.82 8.92
C ASP A 52 -13.45 -1.00 7.45
N ILE A 53 -12.72 -2.09 7.17
CA ILE A 53 -12.36 -2.55 5.82
C ILE A 53 -13.61 -2.99 5.04
N HIS A 54 -14.78 -3.09 5.69
CA HIS A 54 -16.03 -3.54 5.09
C HIS A 54 -16.82 -2.51 4.28
N GLU A 55 -16.50 -1.22 4.28
CA GLU A 55 -17.36 -0.20 3.64
C GLU A 55 -16.97 0.24 2.22
N PHE A 56 -15.88 -0.24 1.62
CA PHE A 56 -15.41 0.32 0.34
C PHE A 56 -14.85 -0.71 -0.66
N PHE A 57 -15.56 -1.81 -0.89
CA PHE A 57 -15.43 -2.62 -2.11
C PHE A 57 -16.77 -2.75 -2.82
#